data_AF-A0A1I2D2V3-F1
#
_entry.id   AF-A0A1I2D2V3-F1
#
_cell.length_a   1.000
_cell.length_b   1.000
_cell.length_c   1.000
_cell.angle_alpha   90.00
_cell.angle_beta   90.00
_cell.angle_gamma   90.00
#
_symmetry.space_group_name_H-M   'P 1'
#
loop_
_entity.id
_entity.type
_entity.pdbx_description
1 polymer ?
#
loop_
_entity_poly.entity_id
_entity_poly.type
_entity_poly.pdbx_seq_one_letter_code
_entity_poly.pdbx_strand_id
1 'polypeptide(L)'
;MFGKWQGAVIACLLNTYVLAQGAITGSTNVCVNGTHTYAYTGATCGSYSWSVTGGSITSNFGSVINITWNSSGGTGTINVTATSCSPTPATRYASLNVTKIVGV
;
A
#
# COMPACT_ATOMS: atom_id res chain seq x y z
N MET A 1 32.47 -24.55 -12.20
CA MET A 1 31.16 -25.18 -11.85
C MET A 1 30.48 -24.31 -10.81
N PHE A 2 29.62 -23.37 -11.19
CA PHE A 2 28.54 -22.86 -10.32
C PHE A 2 27.47 -22.25 -11.21
N GLY A 3 26.52 -23.10 -11.60
CA GLY A 3 25.27 -22.64 -12.16
C GLY A 3 24.33 -22.26 -11.02
N LYS A 4 23.53 -21.21 -11.24
CA LYS A 4 22.09 -21.34 -11.38
C LYS A 4 21.59 -20.32 -12.40
N TRP A 5 21.05 -20.88 -13.47
CA TRP A 5 20.31 -20.23 -14.54
C TRP A 5 18.86 -20.03 -14.11
N GLN A 6 18.39 -18.79 -14.02
CA GLN A 6 16.99 -18.34 -14.17
C GLN A 6 17.11 -16.86 -14.58
N GLY A 7 17.30 -16.49 -15.86
CA GLY A 7 16.22 -16.24 -16.82
C GLY A 7 15.41 -14.99 -16.40
N ALA A 8 15.25 -13.91 -17.16
CA ALA A 8 15.54 -13.62 -18.56
C ALA A 8 15.24 -12.12 -18.85
N VAL A 9 15.85 -11.61 -19.93
CA VAL A 9 15.45 -10.52 -20.84
C VAL A 9 15.31 -9.06 -20.34
N ILE A 10 15.98 -8.18 -21.08
CA ILE A 10 15.85 -6.72 -21.10
C ILE A 10 14.38 -6.30 -21.13
N ALA A 11 13.90 -5.66 -20.07
CA ALA A 11 12.68 -4.86 -20.08
C ALA A 11 12.98 -3.49 -19.46
N CYS A 12 12.81 -2.45 -20.26
CA CYS A 12 12.69 -1.07 -19.82
C CYS A 12 11.57 -0.98 -18.75
N LEU A 13 11.81 -0.32 -17.61
CA LEU A 13 10.82 0.16 -16.61
C LEU A 13 10.16 -0.80 -15.59
N LEU A 14 10.85 -1.72 -14.88
CA LEU A 14 10.32 -2.24 -13.59
C LEU A 14 11.43 -2.38 -12.54
N ASN A 15 11.57 -1.35 -11.71
CA ASN A 15 12.47 -1.29 -10.57
C ASN A 15 11.90 -2.12 -9.40
N THR A 16 12.04 -3.44 -9.44
CA THR A 16 11.73 -4.32 -8.29
C THR A 16 12.83 -4.19 -7.23
N TYR A 17 12.73 -3.13 -6.43
CA TYR A 17 13.57 -2.87 -5.28
C TYR A 17 13.02 -3.65 -4.07
N VAL A 18 13.54 -4.85 -3.82
CA VAL A 18 13.14 -5.74 -2.71
C VAL A 18 13.67 -5.27 -1.33
N LEU A 19 13.40 -4.01 -0.97
CA LEU A 19 13.64 -3.49 0.38
C LEU A 19 12.41 -3.72 1.24
N ALA A 20 12.42 -4.82 1.99
CA ALA A 20 11.56 -5.11 3.14
C ALA A 20 10.13 -4.51 3.05
N GLN A 21 9.29 -5.14 2.24
CA GLN A 21 7.90 -4.73 2.01
C GLN A 21 7.15 -4.68 3.34
N GLY A 22 6.51 -3.54 3.64
CA GLY A 22 5.49 -3.50 4.67
C GLY A 22 4.20 -4.16 4.20
N ALA A 23 3.22 -4.32 5.08
CA ALA A 23 1.88 -4.75 4.69
C ALA A 23 0.86 -3.68 5.09
N ILE A 24 -0.17 -3.51 4.26
CA ILE A 24 -1.36 -2.74 4.60
C ILE A 24 -2.50 -3.74 4.75
N THR A 25 -3.18 -3.71 5.88
CA THR A 25 -4.39 -4.49 6.13
C THR A 25 -5.61 -3.58 6.11
N GLY A 26 -6.66 -4.03 5.44
CA GLY A 26 -7.94 -3.35 5.33
C GLY A 26 -8.81 -4.05 4.30
N SER A 27 -10.04 -3.57 4.12
CA SER A 27 -10.94 -4.16 3.13
C SER A 27 -10.46 -3.85 1.71
N THR A 28 -10.25 -4.87 0.88
CA THR A 28 -9.97 -4.69 -0.54
C THR A 28 -11.24 -4.41 -1.35
N ASN A 29 -12.42 -4.67 -0.79
CA ASN A 29 -13.70 -4.41 -1.42
C ASN A 29 -14.42 -3.33 -0.61
N VAL A 30 -14.59 -2.16 -1.20
CA VAL A 30 -15.10 -0.97 -0.50
C VAL A 30 -16.35 -0.44 -1.15
N CYS A 31 -17.37 -0.16 -0.33
CA CYS A 31 -18.57 0.50 -0.80
C CYS A 31 -18.29 1.98 -1.12
N VAL A 32 -18.87 2.46 -2.22
CA VAL A 32 -18.88 3.90 -2.55
C VAL A 32 -19.53 4.68 -1.41
N ASN A 33 -18.95 5.83 -1.06
CA ASN A 33 -19.31 6.67 0.10
C ASN A 33 -19.15 5.98 1.47
N GLY A 34 -18.58 4.77 1.52
CA GLY A 34 -18.18 4.11 2.75
C GLY A 34 -16.82 4.61 3.24
N THR A 35 -16.69 4.75 4.55
CA THR A 35 -15.40 4.98 5.22
C THR A 35 -14.83 3.63 5.64
N HIS A 36 -13.57 3.37 5.27
CA HIS A 36 -12.86 2.14 5.56
C HIS A 36 -11.53 2.45 6.24
N THR A 37 -11.19 1.65 7.24
CA THR A 37 -9.94 1.78 7.99
C THR A 37 -8.86 0.89 7.38
N TYR A 38 -7.67 1.46 7.22
CA TYR A 38 -6.48 0.78 6.75
C TYR A 38 -5.35 0.98 7.75
N ALA A 39 -4.63 -0.09 8.02
CA ALA A 39 -3.52 -0.09 8.97
C ALA A 39 -2.26 -0.64 8.31
N TYR A 40 -1.13 -0.04 8.62
CA TYR A 40 0.17 -0.60 8.31
C TYR A 40 0.53 -1.64 9.37
N THR A 41 0.75 -2.88 8.96
CA THR A 41 1.09 -4.02 9.84
C THR A 41 2.51 -4.54 9.61
N GLY A 42 3.36 -3.75 8.97
CA GLY A 42 4.79 -4.06 8.86
C GLY A 42 5.56 -3.79 10.15
N ALA A 43 6.87 -3.58 10.02
CA ALA A 43 7.73 -3.22 11.14
C ALA A 43 7.28 -1.92 11.82
N THR A 44 7.54 -1.77 13.11
CA THR A 44 7.30 -0.49 13.79
C THR A 44 8.25 0.57 13.23
N CYS A 45 7.70 1.70 12.81
CA CYS A 45 8.40 2.80 12.18
C CYS A 45 8.05 4.12 12.89
N GLY A 46 8.95 5.11 12.80
CA GLY A 46 8.74 6.42 13.42
C GLY A 46 7.76 7.31 12.66
N SER A 47 7.70 7.16 11.33
CA SER A 47 6.85 8.01 10.48
C SER A 47 6.18 7.21 9.37
N TYR A 48 4.98 7.64 9.00
CA TYR A 48 4.14 7.00 7.97
C TYR A 48 3.55 8.06 7.04
N SER A 49 3.92 7.99 5.77
CA SER A 49 3.40 8.88 4.72
C SER A 49 2.47 8.09 3.81
N TRP A 50 1.19 8.43 3.83
CA TRP A 50 0.15 7.77 3.03
C TRP A 50 -0.20 8.58 1.79
N SER A 51 -0.38 7.88 0.67
CA SER A 51 -0.90 8.42 -0.59
C SER A 51 -2.04 7.52 -1.06
N VAL A 52 -3.16 8.14 -1.43
CA VAL A 52 -4.38 7.41 -1.80
C VAL A 52 -4.88 7.97 -3.12
N THR A 53 -5.10 7.08 -4.08
CA THR A 53 -5.65 7.41 -5.40
C THR A 53 -7.07 6.88 -5.49
N GLY A 54 -8.02 7.76 -5.86
CA GLY A 54 -9.42 7.41 -6.06
C GLY A 54 -10.28 7.40 -4.79
N GLY A 55 -9.72 7.81 -3.66
CA GLY A 55 -10.38 7.99 -2.36
C GLY A 55 -9.78 9.17 -1.61
N SER A 56 -10.40 9.56 -0.50
CA SER A 56 -9.95 10.70 0.33
C SER A 56 -9.66 10.24 1.75
N ILE A 57 -8.48 10.58 2.27
CA ILE A 57 -8.11 10.29 3.66
C ILE A 57 -8.92 11.22 4.58
N THR A 58 -9.76 10.66 5.43
CA THR A 58 -10.60 11.40 6.38
C THR A 58 -10.00 11.49 7.77
N SER A 59 -9.12 10.56 8.14
CA SER A 59 -8.30 10.67 9.34
C SER A 59 -6.96 9.97 9.16
N ASN A 60 -5.91 10.51 9.79
CA ASN A 60 -4.57 9.94 9.76
C ASN A 60 -3.98 9.92 11.17
N PHE A 61 -3.71 8.71 11.66
CA PHE A 61 -3.13 8.42 12.97
C PHE A 61 -1.75 7.77 12.84
N GLY A 62 -0.96 8.16 11.83
CA GLY A 62 0.36 7.59 11.60
C GLY A 62 0.26 6.21 10.94
N SER A 63 0.29 5.13 11.72
CA SER A 63 0.23 3.77 11.17
C SER A 63 -1.18 3.36 10.72
N VAL A 64 -2.21 4.12 11.08
CA VAL A 64 -3.61 3.84 10.74
C VAL A 64 -4.22 5.07 10.06
N ILE A 65 -4.96 4.84 8.98
CA ILE A 65 -5.72 5.87 8.27
C ILE A 65 -7.15 5.42 8.01
N ASN A 66 -8.06 6.38 7.93
CA ASN A 66 -9.41 6.15 7.41
C ASN A 66 -9.53 6.81 6.05
N ILE A 67 -10.11 6.08 5.10
CA ILE A 67 -10.31 6.54 3.73
C ILE A 67 -11.79 6.42 3.39
N THR A 68 -12.35 7.49 2.84
CA THR A 68 -13.70 7.47 2.25
C THR A 68 -13.59 7.40 0.74
N TRP A 69 -14.27 6.42 0.14
CA TRP A 69 -14.23 6.15 -1.29
C TRP A 69 -15.42 6.80 -2.00
N ASN A 70 -15.32 8.11 -2.29
CA ASN A 70 -16.43 8.92 -2.82
C ASN A 70 -16.71 8.74 -4.32
N SER A 71 -15.83 8.04 -5.05
CA SER A 71 -15.96 7.84 -6.50
C SER A 71 -16.58 6.48 -6.81
N SER A 72 -17.70 6.49 -7.55
CA SER A 72 -18.39 5.28 -7.98
C SER A 72 -17.69 4.59 -9.14
N GLY A 73 -17.42 3.29 -8.98
CA GLY A 73 -16.83 2.45 -10.02
C GLY A 73 -15.31 2.62 -10.16
N GLY A 74 -14.63 1.49 -10.36
CA GLY A 74 -13.18 1.43 -10.58
C GLY A 74 -12.37 0.95 -9.38
N THR A 75 -11.05 1.07 -9.50
CA THR A 75 -10.11 0.69 -8.46
C THR A 75 -9.59 1.91 -7.72
N GLY A 76 -9.11 1.68 -6.50
CA GLY A 76 -8.34 2.62 -5.72
C GLY A 76 -6.98 2.01 -5.41
N THR A 77 -5.99 2.85 -5.20
CA THR A 77 -4.66 2.40 -4.76
C THR A 77 -4.27 3.18 -3.52
N ILE A 78 -3.74 2.46 -2.54
CA ILE A 78 -3.21 2.99 -1.31
C ILE A 78 -1.72 2.69 -1.31
N ASN A 79 -0.90 3.71 -1.12
CA ASN A 79 0.53 3.59 -0.97
C ASN A 79 0.94 4.17 0.38
N VAL A 80 1.87 3.50 1.05
CA VAL A 80 2.46 4.01 2.28
C VAL A 80 3.98 3.89 2.21
N THR A 81 4.62 4.97 2.63
CA THR A 81 6.06 5.05 2.83
C THR A 81 6.31 5.22 4.31
N ALA A 82 6.80 4.17 4.96
CA ALA A 82 7.18 4.19 6.36
C ALA A 82 8.68 4.43 6.49
N THR A 83 9.10 5.34 7.36
CA THR A 83 10.51 5.68 7.59
C THR A 83 10.88 5.55 9.07
N SER A 84 12.18 5.45 9.34
CA SER A 84 12.72 5.17 10.69
C SER A 84 12.23 3.84 11.28
N CYS A 85 12.11 2.81 10.43
CA CYS A 85 11.73 1.45 10.81
C CYS A 85 12.88 0.68 11.48
N SER A 86 12.55 -0.17 12.44
CA SER A 86 13.50 -1.12 13.06
C SER A 86 12.96 -2.55 13.01
N PRO A 87 13.77 -3.57 12.63
CA PRO A 87 15.18 -3.50 12.19
C PRO A 87 15.35 -2.94 10.77
N THR A 88 16.59 -2.60 10.40
CA THR A 88 16.93 -2.12 9.05
C THR A 88 16.44 -3.09 7.97
N PRO A 89 16.01 -2.59 6.80
CA PRO A 89 16.07 -1.20 6.34
C PRO A 89 15.09 -0.25 7.04
N ALA A 90 15.54 0.98 7.25
CA ALA A 90 14.79 2.03 7.95
C ALA A 90 13.63 2.61 7.12
N THR A 91 13.61 2.36 5.81
CA THR A 91 12.52 2.79 4.93
C THR A 91 11.85 1.58 4.33
N ARG A 92 10.51 1.57 4.36
CA ARG A 92 9.67 0.46 3.88
C ARG A 92 8.50 1.01 3.09
N TYR A 93 8.13 0.28 2.06
CA TYR A 93 7.00 0.64 1.20
C TYR A 93 5.94 -0.45 1.26
N ALA A 94 4.68 -0.05 1.22
CA ALA A 94 3.57 -0.97 0.99
C ALA A 94 2.56 -0.34 0.04
N SER A 95 1.92 -1.19 -0.76
CA SER A 95 0.84 -0.80 -1.65
C SER A 95 -0.31 -1.78 -1.52
N LEU A 96 -1.52 -1.27 -1.56
CA LEU A 96 -2.74 -2.06 -1.55
C LEU A 96 -3.68 -1.55 -2.64
N ASN A 97 -4.18 -2.45 -3.46
CA ASN A 97 -5.20 -2.15 -4.44
C ASN A 97 -6.56 -2.53 -3.88
N VAL A 98 -7.53 -1.65 -4.04
CA VAL A 98 -8.90 -1.84 -3.60
C VAL A 98 -9.85 -1.70 -4.78
N THR A 99 -10.96 -2.42 -4.73
CA THR A 99 -12.02 -2.40 -5.73
C THR A 99 -13.25 -1.74 -5.13
N LYS A 100 -13.74 -0.69 -5.78
CA LYS A 100 -14.93 0.04 -5.34
C LYS A 100 -16.16 -0.70 -5.85
N ILE A 101 -16.97 -1.19 -4.93
CA ILE A 101 -18.26 -1.82 -5.23
C ILE A 101 -19.37 -0.79 -5.05
N VAL A 102 -20.22 -0.65 -6.05
CA VAL A 102 -21.48 0.08 -5.91
C VAL A 102 -22.39 -0.81 -5.08
N GLY A 103 -22.96 -0.29 -4.00
CA GLY A 103 -23.97 -1.02 -3.24
C GLY A 103 -25.10 -1.40 -4.19
N VAL A 104 -25.29 -2.70 -4.41
CA VAL A 104 -26.44 -3.26 -5.13
C VAL A 104 -27.68 -3.24 -4.25
#